data_AF-A0A7D9E246-F1
#
_entry.id   AF-A0A7D9E246-F1
#
_cell.length_a   1.000
_cell.length_b   1.000
_cell.length_c   1.000
_cell.angle_alpha   90.00
_cell.angle_beta   90.00
_cell.angle_gamma   90.00
#
_symmetry.space_group_name_H-M   'P 1'
#
loop_
_entity.id
_entity.type
_entity.pdbx_description
1 polymer ?
#
loop_
_entity_poly.entity_id
_entity_poly.type
_entity_poly.pdbx_seq_one_letter_code
_entity_poly.pdbx_strand_id
1 'polypeptide(L)'
;MFINSTNDERLTKLQKFYNVIAEWADNCKESKTSFVSDKLWFDLQSMCIGFKSLVSIKLQNFPNSVVKPAIVNQDCVENHFCQVRASNGQNNNPTFLQQQSVQNSVRFGQTVISRKSNAGKPR
;
A
#
# COMPACT_ATOMS: atom_id res chain seq x y z
N MET A 1 1.14 10.65 10.47
CA MET A 1 -0.18 10.44 11.09
C MET A 1 -0.29 8.96 11.45
N PHE A 2 -0.48 8.62 12.71
CA PHE A 2 -0.40 7.24 13.24
C PHE A 2 -1.74 6.82 13.82
N ILE A 3 -2.09 5.54 13.76
CA ILE A 3 -3.27 4.94 14.42
C ILE A 3 -2.77 4.21 15.67
N ASN A 4 -3.31 4.57 16.82
CA ASN A 4 -2.96 3.99 18.14
C ASN A 4 -4.17 3.45 18.90
N SER A 5 -5.36 3.49 18.28
CA SER A 5 -6.62 3.02 18.86
C SER A 5 -7.46 2.33 17.80
N THR A 6 -8.19 1.29 18.21
CA THR A 6 -9.19 0.62 17.37
C THR A 6 -10.43 1.48 17.13
N ASN A 7 -10.62 2.53 17.92
CA ASN A 7 -11.70 3.50 17.79
C ASN A 7 -11.31 4.73 16.95
N ASP A 8 -10.19 4.67 16.22
CA ASP A 8 -9.75 5.77 15.37
C ASP A 8 -10.78 6.09 14.29
N GLU A 9 -11.15 7.37 14.15
CA GLU A 9 -12.18 7.84 13.21
C GLU A 9 -11.89 7.40 11.76
N ARG A 10 -10.61 7.26 11.39
CA ARG A 10 -10.23 6.79 10.05
C ARG A 10 -10.64 5.35 9.80
N LEU A 11 -10.64 4.50 10.83
CA LEU A 11 -11.12 3.11 10.71
C LEU A 11 -12.65 3.08 10.56
N THR A 12 -13.36 4.00 11.21
CA THR A 12 -14.81 4.17 11.00
C THR A 12 -15.12 4.64 9.59
N LYS A 13 -14.36 5.61 9.06
CA LYS A 13 -14.47 6.08 7.68
C LYS A 13 -14.18 4.95 6.67
N LEU A 14 -13.15 4.15 6.93
CA LEU A 14 -12.81 2.98 6.11
C LEU A 14 -13.95 1.94 6.11
N GLN A 15 -14.57 1.68 7.26
CA GLN A 15 -15.72 0.79 7.35
C GLN A 15 -16.92 1.33 6.57
N LYS A 16 -17.20 2.64 6.65
CA LYS A 16 -18.27 3.27 5.87
C LYS A 16 -18.03 3.12 4.37
N PHE A 17 -16.80 3.36 3.92
CA PHE A 17 -16.42 3.15 2.53
C PHE A 17 -16.62 1.71 2.07
N TYR A 18 -16.19 0.73 2.89
CA TYR A 18 -16.43 -0.68 2.60
C TYR A 18 -17.92 -0.99 2.44
N ASN A 19 -18.77 -0.49 3.34
CA ASN A 19 -20.21 -0.73 3.27
C ASN A 19 -20.82 -0.20 1.97
N VAL A 20 -20.38 0.98 1.51
CA VAL A 20 -20.84 1.57 0.23
C VAL A 20 -20.49 0.68 -0.95
N ILE A 21 -19.25 0.15 -1.00
CA ILE A 21 -18.85 -0.73 -2.12
C ILE A 21 -19.55 -2.08 -2.03
N ALA A 22 -19.75 -2.62 -0.82
CA ALA A 22 -20.48 -3.86 -0.62
C ALA A 22 -21.95 -3.75 -1.08
N GLU A 23 -22.60 -2.63 -0.78
CA GLU A 23 -23.95 -2.34 -1.27
C GLU A 23 -23.97 -2.22 -2.81
N TRP A 24 -22.97 -1.56 -3.40
CA TRP A 24 -22.83 -1.51 -4.86
C TRP A 24 -22.64 -2.91 -5.47
N ALA A 25 -21.81 -3.77 -4.85
CA ALA A 25 -21.62 -5.15 -5.27
C ALA A 25 -22.94 -5.94 -5.22
N ASP A 26 -23.71 -5.77 -4.15
CA ASP A 26 -25.00 -6.43 -3.96
C ASP A 26 -26.02 -6.00 -5.04
N ASN A 27 -26.07 -4.71 -5.36
CA ASN A 27 -26.94 -4.16 -6.41
C ASN A 27 -26.55 -4.63 -7.83
N CYS A 28 -25.33 -5.12 -8.02
CA CYS A 28 -24.83 -5.62 -9.30
C CYS A 28 -24.79 -7.15 -9.40
N LYS A 29 -25.32 -7.89 -8.41
CA LYS A 29 -25.28 -9.37 -8.39
C LYS A 29 -25.84 -10.05 -9.65
N GLU A 30 -26.82 -9.43 -10.28
CA GLU A 30 -27.48 -9.97 -11.48
C GLU A 30 -26.65 -9.78 -12.77
N SER A 31 -25.64 -8.89 -12.75
CA SER A 31 -24.81 -8.57 -13.91
C SER A 31 -23.34 -8.51 -13.54
N LYS A 32 -22.60 -9.58 -13.86
CA LYS A 32 -21.15 -9.69 -13.61
C LYS A 32 -20.30 -8.62 -14.32
N THR A 33 -20.83 -7.96 -15.34
CA THR A 33 -20.12 -6.89 -16.07
C THR A 33 -20.40 -5.50 -15.51
N SER A 34 -21.38 -5.36 -14.61
CA SER A 34 -21.79 -4.08 -14.03
C SER A 34 -20.99 -3.71 -12.77
N PHE A 35 -20.13 -4.62 -12.31
CA PHE A 35 -19.26 -4.42 -11.14
C PHE A 35 -17.79 -4.61 -11.50
N VAL A 36 -16.90 -4.30 -10.55
CA VAL A 36 -15.47 -4.58 -10.71
C VAL A 36 -15.20 -6.08 -10.81
N SER A 37 -14.04 -6.45 -11.35
CA SER A 37 -13.63 -7.85 -11.42
C SER A 37 -13.54 -8.47 -10.02
N ASP A 38 -13.81 -9.79 -9.93
CA ASP A 38 -13.71 -10.53 -8.67
C ASP A 38 -12.35 -10.34 -7.97
N LYS A 39 -11.28 -10.19 -8.76
CA LYS A 39 -9.94 -9.92 -8.24
C LYS A 39 -9.85 -8.54 -7.58
N LEU A 40 -10.32 -7.49 -8.26
CA LEU A 40 -10.32 -6.14 -7.68
C LEU A 40 -11.27 -6.07 -6.48
N TRP A 41 -12.41 -6.77 -6.53
CA TRP A 41 -13.32 -6.85 -5.39
C TRP A 41 -12.63 -7.47 -4.17
N PHE A 42 -12.00 -8.63 -4.33
CA PHE A 42 -11.21 -9.27 -3.28
C PHE A 42 -10.12 -8.33 -2.72
N ASP A 43 -9.40 -7.62 -3.58
CA ASP A 43 -8.37 -6.66 -3.18
C ASP A 43 -8.97 -5.52 -2.34
N LEU A 44 -10.12 -4.96 -2.75
CA LEU A 44 -10.83 -3.91 -1.99
C LEU A 44 -11.32 -4.40 -0.62
N GLN A 45 -11.85 -5.61 -0.55
CA GLN A 45 -12.26 -6.24 0.71
C GLN A 45 -11.05 -6.41 1.64
N SER A 46 -9.94 -6.94 1.11
CA SER A 46 -8.69 -7.13 1.83
C SER A 46 -8.12 -5.80 2.33
N MET A 47 -8.11 -4.76 1.49
CA MET A 47 -7.66 -3.42 1.88
C MET A 47 -8.49 -2.81 3.01
N CYS A 48 -9.80 -3.02 3.03
CA CYS A 48 -10.67 -2.41 4.05
C CYS A 48 -10.74 -3.26 5.32
N ILE A 49 -11.19 -4.50 5.19
CA ILE A 49 -11.40 -5.42 6.31
C ILE A 49 -10.06 -5.90 6.84
N GLY A 50 -9.17 -6.33 5.94
CA GLY A 50 -7.85 -6.85 6.32
C GLY A 50 -6.99 -5.81 7.02
N PHE A 51 -6.98 -4.55 6.56
CA PHE A 51 -6.26 -3.48 7.26
C PHE A 51 -6.83 -3.21 8.66
N LYS A 52 -8.15 -3.17 8.81
CA LYS A 52 -8.80 -2.98 10.12
C LYS A 52 -8.47 -4.12 11.08
N SER A 53 -8.51 -5.36 10.60
CA SER A 53 -8.08 -6.54 11.37
C SER A 53 -6.60 -6.47 11.76
N LEU A 54 -5.72 -6.05 10.86
CA LEU A 54 -4.29 -5.85 11.15
C LEU A 54 -4.09 -4.85 12.29
N VAL A 55 -4.80 -3.71 12.25
CA VAL A 55 -4.71 -2.71 13.32
C VAL A 55 -5.20 -3.30 14.65
N SER A 56 -6.33 -4.00 14.64
CA SER A 56 -6.89 -4.63 15.85
C SER A 56 -5.90 -5.62 16.47
N ILE A 57 -5.38 -6.56 15.67
CA ILE A 57 -4.43 -7.58 16.13
C ILE A 57 -3.15 -6.93 16.66
N LYS A 58 -2.62 -5.92 15.94
CA LYS A 58 -1.38 -5.24 16.33
C LYS A 58 -1.53 -4.53 17.67
N LEU A 59 -2.61 -3.77 17.86
CA LEU A 59 -2.84 -3.01 19.10
C LEU A 59 -3.26 -3.92 20.27
N GLN A 60 -3.95 -5.02 20.01
CA GLN A 60 -4.27 -6.01 21.04
C GLN A 60 -3.00 -6.68 21.59
N ASN A 61 -2.08 -7.09 20.71
CA ASN A 61 -0.84 -7.76 21.09
C ASN A 61 0.24 -6.78 21.58
N PHE A 62 0.21 -5.53 21.11
CA PHE A 62 1.19 -4.50 21.44
C PHE A 62 0.48 -3.16 21.72
N PRO A 63 -0.13 -2.98 22.91
CA PRO A 63 -0.97 -1.83 23.22
C PRO A 63 -0.27 -0.48 23.14
N ASN A 64 1.04 -0.44 23.40
CA ASN A 64 1.84 0.78 23.35
C ASN A 64 2.42 1.06 21.95
N SER A 65 2.08 0.25 20.94
CA SER A 65 2.55 0.43 19.58
C SER A 65 1.62 1.33 18.76
N VAL A 66 2.09 1.72 17.56
CA VAL A 66 1.30 2.49 16.62
C VAL A 66 1.38 1.87 15.23
N VAL A 67 0.34 2.07 14.44
CA VAL A 67 0.31 1.68 13.02
C VAL A 67 0.43 2.93 12.16
N LYS A 68 1.38 2.95 11.22
CA LYS A 68 1.50 3.97 10.18
C LYS A 68 0.87 3.41 8.90
N PRO A 69 -0.31 3.88 8.44
CA PRO A 69 -0.94 3.32 7.25
C PRO A 69 -0.05 3.37 6.01
N ALA A 70 0.75 4.44 5.87
CA ALA A 70 1.61 4.67 4.73
C ALA A 70 2.81 3.70 4.60
N ILE A 71 3.00 2.76 5.52
CA ILE A 71 3.97 1.65 5.35
C ILE A 71 3.28 0.33 4.99
N VAL A 72 1.95 0.32 4.89
CA VAL A 72 1.15 -0.85 4.51
C VAL A 72 0.79 -0.71 3.02
N ASN A 73 1.81 -0.58 2.19
CA ASN A 73 1.72 -0.53 0.73
C ASN A 73 3.02 -1.03 0.08
N GLN A 74 3.04 -1.10 -1.24
CA GLN A 74 4.21 -1.55 -2.01
C GLN A 74 5.11 -0.40 -2.48
N ASP A 75 4.84 0.86 -2.06
CA ASP A 75 5.61 2.04 -2.50
C ASP A 75 7.12 1.89 -2.25
N CYS A 76 7.52 1.24 -1.16
CA CYS A 76 8.93 1.01 -0.87
C CYS A 76 9.59 0.13 -1.95
N VAL A 77 8.88 -0.91 -2.39
CA VAL A 77 9.34 -1.81 -3.46
C VAL A 77 9.34 -1.10 -4.81
N GLU A 78 8.31 -0.31 -5.10
CA GLU A 78 8.25 0.49 -6.32
C GLU A 78 9.37 1.54 -6.38
N ASN A 79 9.68 2.17 -5.25
CA ASN A 79 10.80 3.10 -5.12
C ASN A 79 12.14 2.40 -5.33
N HIS A 80 12.30 1.16 -4.87
CA HIS A 80 13.47 0.33 -5.18
C HIS A 80 13.60 0.10 -6.69
N PHE A 81 12.52 -0.28 -7.38
CA PHE A 81 12.53 -0.42 -8.83
C PHE A 81 12.85 0.89 -9.56
N CYS A 82 12.38 2.04 -9.05
CA CYS A 82 12.77 3.34 -9.59
C CYS A 82 14.27 3.61 -9.48
N GLN A 83 14.92 3.25 -8.36
CA GLN A 83 16.36 3.44 -8.18
C GLN A 83 17.18 2.52 -9.10
N VAL A 84 16.74 1.28 -9.29
CA VAL A 84 17.33 0.34 -10.26
C VAL A 84 17.29 0.92 -11.68
N ARG A 85 16.14 1.47 -12.11
CA ARG A 85 16.03 2.12 -13.43
C ARG A 85 16.89 3.37 -13.52
N ALA A 86 16.87 4.23 -12.51
CA ALA A 86 17.65 5.47 -12.52
C ALA A 86 19.17 5.22 -12.60
N SER A 87 19.65 4.12 -12.02
CA SER A 87 21.06 3.69 -12.10
C SER A 87 21.50 3.22 -13.49
N ASN A 88 20.57 2.90 -14.39
CA ASN A 88 20.84 2.33 -15.71
C ASN A 88 20.42 3.26 -16.87
N GLY A 89 20.37 4.56 -16.60
CA GLY A 89 19.82 5.56 -17.52
C GLY A 89 18.32 5.74 -17.26
N GLN A 90 17.93 6.92 -16.78
CA GLN A 90 16.55 7.27 -16.46
C GLN A 90 15.60 6.84 -17.59
N ASN A 91 14.50 6.15 -17.23
CA ASN A 91 13.48 5.65 -18.15
C ASN A 91 13.89 4.48 -19.08
N ASN A 92 15.03 3.83 -18.84
CA ASN A 92 15.40 2.62 -19.57
C ASN A 92 14.99 1.33 -18.83
N ASN A 93 14.75 0.26 -19.58
CA ASN A 93 14.48 -1.07 -19.03
C ASN A 93 15.80 -1.83 -18.89
N PRO A 94 16.34 -1.99 -17.67
CA PRO A 94 17.61 -2.70 -17.49
C PRO A 94 17.46 -4.18 -17.85
N THR A 95 18.51 -4.74 -18.43
CA THR A 95 18.64 -6.19 -18.57
C THR A 95 18.79 -6.86 -17.19
N PHE A 96 18.62 -8.18 -17.13
CA PHE A 96 18.82 -8.94 -15.89
C PHE A 96 20.20 -8.69 -15.25
N LEU A 97 21.27 -8.70 -16.04
CA LEU A 97 22.64 -8.47 -15.54
C LEU A 97 22.83 -7.05 -15.01
N GLN A 98 22.22 -6.06 -15.66
CA GLN A 98 22.22 -4.67 -15.22
C GLN A 98 21.41 -4.48 -13.93
N GLN A 99 20.27 -5.14 -13.80
CA GLN A 99 19.48 -5.13 -12.58
C GLN A 99 20.25 -5.78 -11.42
N GLN A 100 20.95 -6.89 -11.68
CA GLN A 100 21.74 -7.61 -10.68
C GLN A 100 22.94 -6.79 -10.19
N SER A 101 23.69 -6.17 -11.10
CA SER A 101 24.91 -5.44 -10.77
C SER A 101 24.65 -4.20 -9.91
N VAL A 102 23.51 -3.54 -10.07
CA VAL A 102 23.16 -2.31 -9.32
C VAL A 102 22.51 -2.58 -7.96
N GLN A 103 22.13 -3.83 -7.62
CA GLN A 103 21.44 -4.13 -6.35
C GLN A 103 22.24 -3.68 -5.12
N ASN A 104 23.56 -3.92 -5.13
CA ASN A 104 24.42 -3.54 -4.01
C ASN A 104 24.51 -2.00 -3.89
N SER A 105 24.64 -1.30 -5.02
CA SER A 105 24.67 0.17 -5.03
C SER A 105 23.36 0.78 -4.51
N VAL A 106 22.22 0.22 -4.90
CA VAL A 106 20.89 0.64 -4.40
C VAL A 106 20.75 0.34 -2.90
N ARG A 107 21.21 -0.83 -2.45
CA ARG A 107 21.14 -1.25 -1.04
C ARG A 107 22.05 -0.41 -0.12
N PHE A 108 23.24 -0.06 -0.58
CA PHE A 108 24.28 0.55 0.26
C PHE A 108 24.48 2.05 0.07
N GLY A 109 23.95 2.70 -0.97
CA GLY A 109 24.40 4.07 -1.25
C GLY A 109 23.60 4.97 -2.19
N GLN A 110 22.44 4.57 -2.72
CA GLN A 110 21.63 5.53 -3.48
C GLN A 110 20.53 6.16 -2.63
N THR A 111 20.73 7.44 -2.32
CA THR A 111 19.63 8.32 -1.87
C THR A 111 18.57 8.35 -2.97
N VAL A 112 17.31 8.16 -2.59
CA VAL A 112 16.15 8.20 -3.49
C VAL A 112 16.21 9.48 -4.33
N ILE A 113 16.43 9.34 -5.65
CA ILE A 113 16.48 10.48 -6.59
C ILE A 113 15.12 11.21 -6.64
N SER A 114 14.04 10.53 -6.21
CA SER A 114 12.73 11.12 -6.00
C SER A 114 12.43 11.31 -4.51
N ARG A 115 12.28 12.57 -4.08
CA ARG A 115 11.68 12.93 -2.78
C ARG A 115 10.17 12.73 -2.73
N LYS A 116 9.56 12.18 -3.79
CA LYS A 116 8.11 11.93 -3.88
C LYS A 116 7.77 10.67 -3.08
N SER A 117 7.91 10.79 -1.77
CA SER A 117 7.29 9.86 -0.84
C SER A 117 5.80 10.23 -0.74
N ASN A 118 4.91 9.35 -1.14
CA ASN A 118 3.49 9.46 -0.78
C ASN A 118 3.29 9.20 0.74
N ALA A 119 4.35 8.79 1.45
CA ALA A 119 4.35 8.50 2.89
C ALA A 119 4.77 9.71 3.75
N GLY A 120 4.06 10.83 3.58
CA GLY A 120 4.05 11.96 4.51
C GLY A 120 5.16 13.00 4.28
N LYS A 121 4.79 14.27 4.51
CA LYS A 121 5.72 15.40 4.43
C LYS A 121 6.85 15.22 5.46
N PRO A 122 8.12 15.41 5.07
CA PRO A 122 9.18 15.67 6.04
C PRO A 122 8.86 17.01 6.70
N ARG A 123 8.85 17.03 8.04
CA ARG A 123 9.04 18.26 8.80
C ARG A 123 10.50 18.64 8.72
#